data_AF-A0A3P0MGK2-F1
#
_entry.id   AF-A0A3P0MGK2-F1
#
_cell.length_a   1.000
_cell.length_b   1.000
_cell.length_c   1.000
_cell.angle_alpha   90.00
_cell.angle_beta   90.00
_cell.angle_gamma   90.00
#
_symmetry.space_group_name_H-M   'P 1'
#
loop_
_entity.id
_entity.type
_entity.pdbx_description
1 polymer ?
#
loop_
_entity_poly.entity_id
_entity_poly.type
_entity_poly.pdbx_seq_one_letter_code
_entity_poly.pdbx_strand_id
1 'polypeptide(L)'
;MKLQSNYENTFKYIRKNARGLTYDVGYHLYQRDDGTFIYGFEIVQEACDGRLGSGATVLNFRGTPEQAEKYLRNTLEEMVEKLPEVWESDRNRNRKETDEGVVTDAWLIRRIYGYWPGFHDAELLSVTLRRRVSGGKGQADMELVLHHWGQDNPEWQGENRHCKLTFLLEDVDGDEFATDNVSDPSWIYDLRFSRCDDGRIQVDLEPSTGFSLLLYCAVARVMCVEPYLPERT
;
A
#
# COMPACT_ATOMS: atom_id res chain seq x y z
N MET A 1 14.56 9.49 3.69
CA MET A 1 14.89 9.36 2.25
C MET A 1 14.76 10.75 1.62
N LYS A 2 15.66 11.16 0.71
CA LYS A 2 15.48 12.41 -0.05
C LYS A 2 14.42 12.21 -1.13
N LEU A 3 13.77 13.28 -1.60
CA LEU A 3 12.87 13.25 -2.76
C LEU A 3 13.48 12.39 -3.87
N GLN A 4 12.73 11.43 -4.40
CA GLN A 4 13.27 10.50 -5.41
C GLN A 4 13.53 11.20 -6.74
N SER A 5 12.76 12.24 -7.03
CA SER A 5 12.92 13.06 -8.23
C SER A 5 13.58 14.41 -7.90
N ASN A 6 14.35 14.92 -8.86
CA ASN A 6 14.95 16.25 -8.77
C ASN A 6 13.90 17.32 -9.08
N TYR A 7 12.99 17.55 -8.14
CA TYR A 7 12.01 18.63 -8.24
C TYR A 7 12.71 19.99 -8.23
N GLU A 8 12.28 20.88 -9.12
CA GLU A 8 12.80 22.25 -9.20
C GLU A 8 12.44 23.05 -7.95
N ASN A 9 11.24 22.82 -7.42
CA ASN A 9 10.75 23.50 -6.23
C ASN A 9 10.59 22.51 -5.09
N THR A 10 11.12 22.85 -3.93
CA THR A 10 11.03 22.03 -2.71
C THR A 10 10.76 22.89 -1.49
N PHE A 11 9.96 22.40 -0.55
CA PHE A 11 9.80 23.02 0.76
C PHE A 11 9.60 21.98 1.86
N LYS A 12 9.93 22.37 3.09
CA LYS A 12 9.61 21.61 4.30
C LYS A 12 8.30 22.11 4.90
N TYR A 13 7.46 21.18 5.34
CA TYR A 13 6.23 21.48 6.06
C TYR A 13 6.16 20.68 7.35
N ILE A 14 5.81 21.34 8.45
CA ILE A 14 5.59 20.69 9.74
C ILE A 14 4.09 20.66 9.97
N ARG A 15 3.54 19.44 10.07
CA ARG A 15 2.10 19.26 10.24
C ARG A 15 1.63 19.85 11.57
N LYS A 16 0.46 20.48 11.56
CA LYS A 16 -0.12 21.16 12.73
C LYS A 16 -0.99 20.21 13.56
N ASN A 17 -0.53 18.98 13.77
CA ASN A 17 -1.15 18.00 14.66
C ASN A 17 -0.31 17.80 15.94
N ALA A 18 -0.80 16.99 16.88
CA ALA A 18 -0.11 16.74 18.15
C ALA A 18 1.29 16.10 17.96
N ARG A 19 1.54 15.44 16.82
CA ARG A 19 2.79 14.75 16.52
C ARG A 19 3.83 15.65 15.86
N GLY A 20 3.41 16.73 15.21
CA GLY A 20 4.30 17.76 14.66
C GLY A 20 5.31 17.21 13.65
N LEU A 21 4.91 16.27 12.81
CA LEU A 21 5.84 15.58 11.90
C LEU A 21 6.26 16.45 10.72
N THR A 22 7.52 16.32 10.32
CA THR A 22 8.11 17.03 9.19
C THR A 22 7.94 16.24 7.89
N TYR A 23 7.58 16.97 6.85
CA TYR A 23 7.40 16.48 5.49
C TYR A 23 8.27 17.30 4.53
N ASP A 24 8.99 16.60 3.66
CA ASP A 24 9.67 17.16 2.50
C ASP A 24 8.71 17.08 1.30
N VAL A 25 8.43 18.22 0.67
CA VAL A 25 7.52 18.34 -0.47
C VAL A 25 8.29 18.85 -1.68
N GLY A 26 8.27 18.10 -2.76
CA GLY A 26 8.81 18.49 -4.06
C GLY A 26 7.69 18.69 -5.08
N TYR A 27 7.81 19.69 -5.94
CA TYR A 27 6.86 19.90 -7.03
C TYR A 27 7.45 20.60 -8.26
N HIS A 28 6.81 20.35 -9.40
CA HIS A 28 6.96 21.13 -10.64
C HIS A 28 5.64 21.81 -10.94
N LEU A 29 5.69 23.00 -11.53
CA LEU A 29 4.52 23.71 -12.03
C LEU A 29 4.83 24.19 -13.45
N TYR A 30 3.99 23.79 -14.40
CA TYR A 30 4.13 24.13 -15.80
C TYR A 30 2.84 24.74 -16.32
N GLN A 31 2.95 25.79 -17.13
CA GLN A 31 1.82 26.39 -17.83
C GLN A 31 1.82 25.95 -19.30
N ARG A 32 0.70 25.40 -19.76
CA ARG A 32 0.46 25.08 -21.17
C ARG A 32 0.17 26.34 -21.98
N ASP A 33 0.31 26.22 -23.29
CA ASP A 33 -0.01 27.30 -24.26
C ASP A 33 -1.46 27.79 -24.18
N ASP A 34 -2.38 26.93 -23.74
CA ASP A 34 -3.80 27.27 -23.52
C ASP A 34 -4.05 28.01 -22.18
N GLY A 35 -3.00 28.29 -21.42
CA GLY A 35 -3.04 28.97 -20.13
C GLY A 35 -3.30 28.04 -18.93
N THR A 36 -3.51 26.73 -19.15
CA THR A 36 -3.76 25.75 -18.08
C THR A 36 -2.48 25.42 -17.31
N PHE A 37 -2.58 25.34 -15.99
CA PHE A 37 -1.48 24.92 -15.14
C PHE A 37 -1.52 23.42 -14.85
N ILE A 38 -0.37 22.77 -14.91
CA ILE A 38 -0.16 21.36 -14.53
C ILE A 38 0.94 21.30 -13.51
N TYR A 39 0.75 20.45 -12.50
CA TYR A 39 1.76 20.20 -11.51
C TYR A 39 2.02 18.71 -11.33
N GLY A 40 3.28 18.38 -11.09
CA GLY A 40 3.71 17.10 -10.56
C GLY A 40 4.21 17.32 -9.13
N PHE A 41 3.97 16.39 -8.22
CA PHE A 41 4.39 16.52 -6.84
C PHE A 41 4.81 15.19 -6.21
N GLU A 42 5.60 15.30 -5.15
CA GLU A 42 5.98 14.22 -4.25
C GLU A 42 6.00 14.74 -2.82
N ILE A 43 5.42 13.96 -1.90
CA ILE A 43 5.39 14.20 -0.45
C ILE A 43 6.06 13.03 0.24
N VAL A 44 7.13 13.31 0.99
CA VAL A 44 7.89 12.32 1.77
C VAL A 44 7.89 12.77 3.23
N GLN A 45 7.58 11.85 4.16
CA GLN A 45 7.74 12.14 5.58
C GLN A 45 9.16 11.80 6.02
N GLU A 46 9.80 12.73 6.76
CA GLU A 46 11.20 12.59 7.20
C GLU A 46 11.41 11.36 8.12
N ALA A 47 10.37 10.98 8.87
CA ALA A 47 10.45 9.94 9.90
C ALA A 47 10.21 8.49 9.43
N CYS A 48 9.59 8.25 8.26
CA CYS A 48 9.21 6.90 7.84
C CYS A 48 9.85 6.42 6.53
N ASP A 49 10.80 7.16 5.95
CA ASP A 49 11.47 6.85 4.68
C ASP A 49 10.55 6.53 3.47
N GLY A 50 9.22 6.57 3.64
CA GLY A 50 8.20 6.23 2.67
C GLY A 50 7.61 7.44 1.94
N ARG A 51 7.26 7.22 0.67
CA ARG A 51 6.49 8.17 -0.15
C ARG A 51 5.03 8.11 0.25
N LEU A 52 4.48 9.23 0.72
CA LEU A 52 3.09 9.31 1.22
C LEU A 52 2.12 9.92 0.22
N GLY A 53 2.64 10.56 -0.83
CA GLY A 53 1.82 11.03 -1.94
C GLY A 53 2.71 11.36 -3.14
N SER A 54 2.25 10.98 -4.32
CA SER A 54 2.84 11.45 -5.58
C SER A 54 1.82 11.43 -6.69
N GLY A 55 1.95 12.35 -7.64
CA GLY A 55 1.11 12.36 -8.82
C GLY A 55 1.38 13.55 -9.71
N ALA A 56 0.70 13.58 -10.84
CA ALA A 56 0.69 14.73 -11.74
C ALA A 56 -0.75 15.00 -12.21
N THR A 57 -1.20 16.24 -12.10
CA THR A 57 -2.57 16.62 -12.46
C THR A 57 -2.70 18.09 -12.84
N VAL A 58 -3.87 18.47 -13.34
CA VAL A 58 -4.23 19.84 -13.68
C VAL A 58 -4.49 20.63 -12.40
N LEU A 59 -3.85 21.79 -12.27
CA LEU A 59 -4.16 22.75 -11.21
C LEU A 59 -5.41 23.54 -11.63
N ASN A 60 -6.52 23.34 -10.91
CA ASN A 60 -7.76 24.08 -11.16
C ASN A 60 -7.64 25.53 -10.62
N PHE A 61 -6.88 26.35 -11.33
CA PHE A 61 -6.58 27.74 -10.96
C PHE A 61 -6.53 28.63 -12.21
N ARG A 62 -6.95 29.89 -12.05
CA ARG A 62 -6.82 30.93 -13.08
C ARG A 62 -6.13 32.15 -12.46
N GLY A 63 -5.08 32.62 -13.11
CA GLY A 63 -4.31 33.77 -12.64
C GLY A 63 -2.91 33.77 -13.24
N THR A 64 -2.01 34.54 -12.64
CA THR A 64 -0.61 34.58 -13.06
C THR A 64 0.15 33.35 -12.55
N PRO A 65 1.31 33.01 -13.16
CA PRO A 65 2.17 31.91 -12.69
C PRO A 65 2.54 32.02 -11.20
N GLU A 66 2.84 33.22 -10.71
CA GLU A 66 3.22 33.43 -9.30
C GLU A 66 2.04 33.17 -8.35
N GLN A 67 0.83 33.54 -8.76
CA GLN A 67 -0.38 33.23 -7.99
C GLN A 67 -0.69 31.74 -8.02
N ALA A 68 -0.47 31.08 -9.16
CA ALA A 68 -0.64 29.64 -9.32
C ALA A 68 0.34 28.87 -8.43
N GLU A 69 1.60 29.29 -8.35
CA GLU A 69 2.62 28.69 -7.49
C GLU A 69 2.24 28.81 -6.01
N LYS A 70 1.84 30.01 -5.57
CA LYS A 70 1.36 30.22 -4.19
C LYS A 70 0.13 29.36 -3.87
N TYR A 71 -0.82 29.28 -4.81
CA TYR A 71 -2.02 28.47 -4.66
C TYR A 71 -1.69 26.97 -4.58
N LEU A 72 -0.79 26.48 -5.43
CA LEU A 72 -0.31 25.10 -5.41
C LEU A 72 0.38 24.79 -4.08
N ARG A 73 1.26 25.66 -3.60
CA ARG A 73 1.94 25.46 -2.32
C ARG A 73 0.95 25.28 -1.17
N ASN A 74 -0.05 26.16 -1.06
CA ASN A 74 -1.11 26.02 -0.06
C ASN A 74 -1.90 24.71 -0.22
N THR A 75 -2.16 24.30 -1.46
CA THR A 75 -2.87 23.05 -1.77
C THR A 75 -2.06 21.83 -1.29
N LEU A 76 -0.74 21.83 -1.52
CA LEU A 76 0.16 20.76 -1.06
C LEU A 76 0.28 20.75 0.48
N GLU A 77 0.33 21.91 1.13
CA GLU A 77 0.26 22.00 2.60
C GLU A 77 -1.05 21.40 3.14
N GLU A 78 -2.19 21.73 2.52
CA GLU A 78 -3.49 21.14 2.88
C GLU A 78 -3.56 19.63 2.63
N MET A 79 -2.92 19.13 1.57
CA MET A 79 -2.81 17.69 1.32
C MET A 79 -2.08 17.00 2.47
N VAL A 80 -0.95 17.55 2.92
CA VAL A 80 -0.22 17.02 4.09
C VAL A 80 -1.09 17.05 5.34
N GLU A 81 -1.84 18.13 5.58
CA GLU A 81 -2.74 18.22 6.74
C GLU A 81 -3.90 17.22 6.69
N LYS A 82 -4.31 16.79 5.50
CA LYS A 82 -5.38 15.81 5.29
C LYS A 82 -4.89 14.36 5.23
N LEU A 83 -3.57 14.12 5.30
CA LEU A 83 -3.04 12.75 5.31
C LEU A 83 -3.61 11.96 6.49
N PRO A 84 -4.18 10.77 6.27
CA PRO A 84 -4.66 9.92 7.35
C PRO A 84 -3.58 9.68 8.40
N GLU A 85 -3.93 9.78 9.69
CA GLU A 85 -2.96 9.57 10.78
C GLU A 85 -2.36 8.15 10.78
N VAL A 86 -3.03 7.18 10.14
CA VAL A 86 -2.51 5.82 9.95
C VAL A 86 -1.16 5.83 9.22
N TRP A 87 -0.93 6.75 8.29
CA TRP A 87 0.36 6.91 7.58
C TRP A 87 1.49 7.41 8.48
N GLU A 88 1.14 7.95 9.63
CA GLU A 88 2.09 8.37 10.64
C GLU A 88 2.30 7.28 11.70
N SER A 89 1.50 6.20 11.71
CA SER A 89 1.53 5.17 12.75
C SER A 89 2.89 4.47 12.87
N ASP A 90 3.17 3.92 14.05
CA ASP A 90 4.39 3.13 14.27
C ASP A 90 4.42 1.87 13.39
N ARG A 91 3.25 1.33 13.02
CA ARG A 91 3.11 0.28 12.00
C ARG A 91 3.70 0.71 10.66
N ASN A 92 3.36 1.91 10.18
CA ASN A 92 3.90 2.44 8.92
C ASN A 92 5.38 2.87 9.02
N ARG A 93 5.83 3.37 10.17
CA ARG A 93 7.24 3.74 10.39
C ARG A 93 8.18 2.55 10.47
N ASN A 94 7.74 1.47 11.12
CA ASN A 94 8.51 0.25 11.29
C ASN A 94 8.17 -0.79 10.24
N ARG A 95 7.55 -0.37 9.13
CA ARG A 95 7.09 -1.25 8.08
C ARG A 95 8.30 -1.90 7.42
N LYS A 96 8.37 -3.22 7.51
CA LYS A 96 9.45 -3.99 6.89
C LYS A 96 9.18 -4.16 5.40
N GLU A 97 10.24 -4.20 4.61
CA GLU A 97 10.14 -4.62 3.21
C GLU A 97 9.75 -6.10 3.13
N THR A 98 9.11 -6.48 2.03
CA THR A 98 8.71 -7.88 1.85
C THR A 98 9.94 -8.76 1.66
N ASP A 99 10.02 -9.85 2.43
CA ASP A 99 10.95 -10.96 2.23
C ASP A 99 10.16 -12.12 1.62
N GLU A 100 10.15 -12.23 0.29
CA GLU A 100 9.48 -13.33 -0.41
C GLU A 100 9.96 -14.71 0.08
N GLY A 101 11.21 -14.83 0.54
CA GLY A 101 11.80 -16.08 0.98
C GLY A 101 11.13 -16.70 2.22
N VAL A 102 10.25 -15.95 2.91
CA VAL A 102 9.44 -16.48 4.02
C VAL A 102 8.14 -17.13 3.55
N VAL A 103 7.71 -16.87 2.31
CA VAL A 103 6.46 -17.42 1.77
C VAL A 103 6.74 -18.74 1.07
N THR A 104 6.25 -19.82 1.65
CA THR A 104 6.37 -21.15 1.04
C THR A 104 5.56 -21.20 -0.25
N ASP A 105 6.12 -21.82 -1.28
CA ASP A 105 5.51 -21.95 -2.62
C ASP A 105 5.26 -20.62 -3.37
N ALA A 106 5.96 -19.54 -3.00
CA ALA A 106 5.92 -18.26 -3.71
C ALA A 106 6.22 -18.37 -5.23
N TRP A 107 6.99 -19.38 -5.62
CA TRP A 107 7.31 -19.70 -7.02
C TRP A 107 6.06 -19.93 -7.89
N LEU A 108 4.92 -20.31 -7.30
CA LEU A 108 3.64 -20.45 -8.02
C LEU A 108 3.18 -19.13 -8.63
N ILE A 109 3.31 -18.02 -7.89
CA ILE A 109 2.96 -16.67 -8.34
C ILE A 109 3.94 -16.21 -9.42
N ARG A 110 5.24 -16.39 -9.17
CA ARG A 110 6.30 -16.07 -10.15
C ARG A 110 6.15 -16.84 -11.45
N ARG A 111 5.67 -18.08 -11.42
CA ARG A 111 5.44 -18.86 -12.63
C ARG A 111 4.39 -18.21 -13.55
N ILE A 112 3.43 -17.47 -12.99
CA ILE A 112 2.37 -16.80 -13.73
C ILE A 112 2.80 -15.40 -14.16
N TYR A 113 3.31 -14.60 -13.23
CA TYR A 113 3.61 -13.18 -13.47
C TYR A 113 5.07 -12.88 -13.78
N GLY A 114 6.00 -13.82 -13.58
CA GLY A 114 7.44 -13.59 -13.72
C GLY A 114 8.09 -12.80 -12.57
N TYR A 115 7.29 -12.20 -11.67
CA TYR A 115 7.75 -11.44 -10.51
C TYR A 115 6.92 -11.75 -9.25
N TRP A 116 7.38 -11.24 -8.11
CA TRP A 116 6.59 -11.21 -6.88
C TRP A 116 5.86 -9.87 -6.80
N PRO A 117 4.52 -9.85 -6.80
CA PRO A 117 3.75 -8.61 -6.80
C PRO A 117 3.81 -7.90 -5.44
N GLY A 118 3.69 -6.58 -5.48
CA GLY A 118 3.38 -5.75 -4.32
C GLY A 118 1.88 -5.78 -3.98
N PHE A 119 1.06 -6.37 -4.84
CA PHE A 119 -0.39 -6.52 -4.69
C PHE A 119 -1.14 -5.18 -4.62
N HIS A 120 -0.54 -4.10 -5.12
CA HIS A 120 -1.23 -2.83 -5.27
C HIS A 120 -2.45 -3.00 -6.18
N ASP A 121 -3.58 -2.42 -5.78
CA ASP A 121 -4.88 -2.55 -6.45
C ASP A 121 -5.39 -3.99 -6.58
N ALA A 122 -4.83 -4.96 -5.84
CA ALA A 122 -5.41 -6.29 -5.76
C ALA A 122 -6.71 -6.27 -4.94
N GLU A 123 -7.67 -7.09 -5.31
CA GLU A 123 -8.93 -7.21 -4.57
C GLU A 123 -8.80 -8.30 -3.50
N LEU A 124 -9.15 -7.97 -2.25
CA LEU A 124 -9.30 -8.95 -1.19
C LEU A 124 -10.69 -9.59 -1.29
N LEU A 125 -10.77 -10.79 -1.86
CA LEU A 125 -12.02 -11.51 -2.09
C LEU A 125 -12.60 -12.15 -0.83
N SER A 126 -11.74 -12.71 0.04
CA SER A 126 -12.21 -13.31 1.30
C SER A 126 -11.10 -13.46 2.33
N VAL A 127 -11.49 -13.38 3.60
CA VAL A 127 -10.65 -13.77 4.75
C VAL A 127 -11.41 -14.77 5.60
N THR A 128 -10.80 -15.94 5.81
CA THR A 128 -11.39 -17.01 6.61
C THR A 128 -10.47 -17.33 7.79
N LEU A 129 -11.00 -17.22 9.02
CA LEU A 129 -10.30 -17.63 10.24
C LEU A 129 -10.84 -18.97 10.72
N ARG A 130 -9.98 -19.98 10.86
CA ARG A 130 -10.33 -21.30 11.39
C ARG A 130 -9.63 -21.51 12.72
N ARG A 131 -10.40 -21.76 13.77
CA ARG A 131 -9.86 -22.09 15.10
C ARG A 131 -9.98 -23.59 15.33
N ARG A 132 -8.87 -24.22 15.75
CA ARG A 132 -8.82 -25.63 16.11
C ARG A 132 -8.11 -25.81 17.45
N VAL A 133 -8.47 -26.85 18.17
CA VAL A 133 -7.73 -27.27 19.36
C VAL A 133 -6.86 -28.46 18.96
N SER A 134 -5.54 -28.32 19.04
CA SER A 134 -4.58 -29.37 18.74
C SER A 134 -3.66 -29.57 19.93
N GLY A 135 -3.58 -30.79 20.47
CA GLY A 135 -2.73 -31.11 21.62
C GLY A 135 -3.00 -30.28 22.89
N GLY A 136 -4.23 -29.79 23.08
CA GLY A 136 -4.59 -28.95 24.23
C GLY A 136 -4.23 -27.46 24.08
N LYS A 137 -3.59 -27.06 22.97
CA LYS A 137 -3.33 -25.66 22.63
C LYS A 137 -4.36 -25.20 21.58
N GLY A 138 -4.91 -24.00 21.76
CA GLY A 138 -5.70 -23.34 20.73
C GLY A 138 -4.77 -22.90 19.60
N GLN A 139 -5.12 -23.25 18.37
CA GLN A 139 -4.46 -22.80 17.16
C GLN A 139 -5.48 -22.09 16.29
N ALA A 140 -5.08 -20.97 15.71
CA ALA A 140 -5.85 -20.28 14.69
C ALA A 140 -5.08 -20.33 13.38
N ASP A 141 -5.74 -20.67 12.28
CA ASP A 141 -5.18 -20.60 10.94
C ASP A 141 -6.05 -19.64 10.13
N MET A 142 -5.43 -18.84 9.26
CA MET A 142 -6.13 -17.85 8.44
C MET A 142 -5.88 -18.13 6.96
N GLU A 143 -6.93 -18.03 6.16
CA GLU A 143 -6.85 -18.09 4.70
C GLU A 143 -7.20 -16.72 4.12
N LEU A 144 -6.31 -16.18 3.29
CA LEU A 144 -6.54 -14.96 2.51
C LEU A 144 -6.72 -15.34 1.04
N VAL A 145 -7.74 -14.78 0.41
CA VAL A 145 -8.00 -14.99 -1.02
C VAL A 145 -8.01 -13.66 -1.72
N LEU A 146 -7.14 -13.50 -2.71
CA LEU A 146 -6.95 -12.27 -3.47
C LEU A 146 -7.27 -12.48 -4.94
N HIS A 147 -7.77 -11.45 -5.61
CA HIS A 147 -7.74 -11.34 -7.06
C HIS A 147 -6.64 -10.38 -7.49
N HIS A 148 -5.81 -10.84 -8.42
CA HIS A 148 -4.70 -10.09 -9.02
C HIS A 148 -4.65 -10.36 -10.53
N TRP A 149 -4.20 -9.41 -11.33
CA TRP A 149 -4.06 -9.56 -12.78
C TRP A 149 -2.83 -8.87 -13.38
N GLY A 150 -1.85 -8.52 -12.56
CA GLY A 150 -0.59 -7.89 -12.98
C GLY A 150 -0.64 -6.35 -12.97
N GLN A 151 -1.70 -5.78 -12.38
CA GLN A 151 -1.97 -4.34 -12.40
C GLN A 151 -0.95 -3.48 -11.64
N ASP A 152 -0.19 -4.09 -10.73
CA ASP A 152 0.78 -3.41 -9.88
C ASP A 152 2.16 -3.22 -10.54
N ASN A 153 2.39 -3.84 -11.69
CA ASN A 153 3.66 -3.75 -12.42
C ASN A 153 3.47 -3.00 -13.75
N PRO A 154 3.94 -1.74 -13.89
CA PRO A 154 3.77 -0.97 -15.11
C PRO A 154 4.55 -1.55 -16.31
N GLU A 155 5.55 -2.39 -16.07
CA GLU A 155 6.32 -3.08 -17.10
C GLU A 155 5.71 -4.43 -17.49
N TRP A 156 4.64 -4.87 -16.82
CA TRP A 156 3.99 -6.15 -17.12
C TRP A 156 3.36 -6.11 -18.52
N GLN A 157 3.93 -6.90 -19.42
CA GLN A 157 3.46 -7.08 -20.80
C GLN A 157 2.72 -8.41 -21.01
N GLY A 158 2.51 -9.20 -19.94
CA GLY A 158 1.80 -10.46 -20.05
C GLY A 158 0.31 -10.25 -20.32
N GLU A 159 -0.38 -11.33 -20.70
CA GLU A 159 -1.84 -11.31 -20.69
C GLU A 159 -2.31 -10.90 -19.29
N ASN A 160 -3.26 -9.95 -19.19
CA ASN A 160 -3.94 -9.57 -17.94
C ASN A 160 -4.70 -10.77 -17.37
N ARG A 161 -3.98 -11.78 -16.91
CA ARG A 161 -4.51 -13.05 -16.42
C ARG A 161 -5.00 -12.79 -15.03
N HIS A 162 -6.30 -12.58 -14.95
CA HIS A 162 -7.02 -12.55 -13.70
C HIS A 162 -6.82 -13.90 -13.01
N CYS A 163 -6.15 -13.88 -11.86
CA CYS A 163 -5.95 -15.04 -11.03
C CYS A 163 -6.47 -14.80 -9.62
N LYS A 164 -7.02 -15.86 -9.06
CA LYS A 164 -7.32 -15.98 -7.64
C LYS A 164 -6.11 -16.62 -6.96
N LEU A 165 -5.56 -15.90 -5.98
CA LEU A 165 -4.41 -16.31 -5.18
C LEU A 165 -4.90 -16.66 -3.79
N THR A 166 -4.59 -17.86 -3.31
CA THR A 166 -4.97 -18.28 -1.96
C THR A 166 -3.72 -18.45 -1.10
N PHE A 167 -3.67 -17.70 0.00
CA PHE A 167 -2.63 -17.80 1.02
C PHE A 167 -3.18 -18.50 2.26
N LEU A 168 -2.40 -19.43 2.80
CA LEU A 168 -2.63 -20.01 4.11
C LEU A 168 -1.57 -19.47 5.10
N LEU A 169 -2.06 -18.98 6.23
CA LEU A 169 -1.29 -18.48 7.36
C LEU A 169 -1.57 -19.41 8.55
N GLU A 170 -0.57 -20.15 9.01
CA GLU A 170 -0.75 -21.15 10.08
C GLU A 170 -0.29 -20.61 11.43
N ASP A 171 -1.01 -21.00 12.49
CA ASP A 171 -0.76 -20.58 13.88
C ASP A 171 -0.69 -19.06 14.00
N VAL A 172 -1.71 -18.38 13.49
CA VAL A 172 -1.81 -16.91 13.52
C VAL A 172 -2.03 -16.43 14.95
N ASP A 173 -1.29 -15.38 15.28
CA ASP A 173 -1.48 -14.53 16.45
C ASP A 173 -1.58 -13.10 15.94
N GLY A 174 -2.48 -12.31 16.49
CA GLY A 174 -2.85 -11.01 15.89
C GLY A 174 -2.86 -9.91 16.93
N ASP A 175 -2.16 -8.83 16.63
CA ASP A 175 -2.24 -7.58 17.40
C ASP A 175 -3.40 -6.70 16.88
N GLU A 176 -3.72 -6.73 15.58
CA GLU A 176 -4.78 -5.89 14.98
C GLU A 176 -5.57 -6.61 13.85
N PHE A 177 -6.88 -6.77 14.06
CA PHE A 177 -7.87 -7.09 13.01
C PHE A 177 -9.07 -6.16 13.19
N ALA A 178 -9.04 -5.00 12.52
CA ALA A 178 -10.04 -3.95 12.70
C ALA A 178 -11.14 -4.07 11.64
N THR A 179 -12.37 -4.44 12.06
CA THR A 179 -13.50 -4.60 11.13
C THR A 179 -14.27 -3.31 10.86
N ASP A 180 -13.87 -2.19 11.46
CA ASP A 180 -14.64 -0.95 11.48
C ASP A 180 -14.76 -0.31 10.09
N ASN A 181 -13.88 -0.68 9.15
CA ASN A 181 -13.83 -0.16 7.78
C ASN A 181 -14.07 -1.23 6.70
N VAL A 182 -14.66 -2.39 7.05
CA VAL A 182 -14.95 -3.43 6.05
C VAL A 182 -15.84 -2.86 4.94
N SER A 183 -15.36 -2.89 3.71
CA SER A 183 -16.06 -2.41 2.51
C SER A 183 -15.99 -3.45 1.40
N ASP A 184 -16.98 -3.42 0.51
CA ASP A 184 -17.03 -4.23 -0.71
C ASP A 184 -17.18 -3.28 -1.91
N PRO A 185 -16.20 -3.21 -2.83
CA PRO A 185 -14.95 -3.99 -2.86
C PRO A 185 -13.90 -3.54 -1.82
N SER A 186 -12.99 -4.47 -1.49
CA SER A 186 -11.84 -4.23 -0.60
C SER A 186 -10.54 -4.25 -1.42
N TRP A 187 -9.97 -3.07 -1.68
CA TRP A 187 -8.76 -2.92 -2.47
C TRP A 187 -7.51 -2.85 -1.60
N ILE A 188 -6.45 -3.53 -2.00
CA ILE A 188 -5.18 -3.56 -1.30
C ILE A 188 -4.30 -2.41 -1.80
N TYR A 189 -3.78 -1.62 -0.86
CA TYR A 189 -2.70 -0.69 -1.16
C TYR A 189 -1.37 -1.43 -1.26
N ASP A 190 -1.09 -2.30 -0.29
CA ASP A 190 0.15 -3.09 -0.26
C ASP A 190 -0.02 -4.29 0.69
N LEU A 191 0.52 -5.46 0.30
CA LEU A 191 0.57 -6.67 1.12
C LEU A 191 2.01 -7.14 1.26
N ARG A 192 2.50 -7.20 2.50
CA ARG A 192 3.89 -7.56 2.80
C ARG A 192 3.99 -8.77 3.72
N PHE A 193 5.08 -9.52 3.51
CA PHE A 193 5.49 -10.64 4.35
C PHE A 193 6.92 -10.38 4.82
N SER A 194 7.18 -10.39 6.13
CA SER A 194 8.54 -10.13 6.62
C SER A 194 8.90 -11.03 7.80
N ARG A 195 10.18 -11.37 7.91
CA ARG A 195 10.69 -12.19 9.02
C ARG A 195 10.82 -11.36 10.29
N CYS A 196 10.37 -11.94 11.40
CA CYS A 196 10.61 -11.44 12.75
C CYS A 196 11.80 -12.14 13.41
N ASP A 197 12.40 -11.47 14.39
CA ASP A 197 13.57 -11.98 15.11
C ASP A 197 13.25 -13.24 15.94
N ASP A 198 11.99 -13.42 16.31
CA ASP A 198 11.45 -14.60 17.00
C ASP A 198 11.18 -15.79 16.04
N GLY A 199 11.49 -15.63 14.75
CA GLY A 199 11.27 -16.64 13.72
C GLY A 199 9.85 -16.68 13.15
N ARG A 200 8.93 -15.85 13.64
CA ARG A 200 7.59 -15.70 13.04
C ARG A 200 7.64 -14.86 11.78
N ILE A 201 6.54 -14.89 11.04
CA ILE A 201 6.33 -14.09 9.84
C ILE A 201 5.28 -13.03 10.16
N GLN A 202 5.65 -11.76 10.03
CA GLN A 202 4.69 -10.66 10.04
C GLN A 202 4.00 -10.58 8.68
N VAL A 203 2.67 -10.52 8.70
CA VAL A 203 1.83 -10.29 7.53
C VAL A 203 1.13 -8.96 7.73
N ASP A 204 1.39 -8.03 6.82
CA ASP A 204 0.92 -6.65 6.90
C ASP A 204 0.16 -6.30 5.62
N LEU A 205 -1.17 -6.26 5.74
CA LEU A 205 -2.09 -5.84 4.68
C LEU A 205 -2.58 -4.42 5.00
N GLU A 206 -2.17 -3.50 4.13
CA GLU A 206 -2.65 -2.12 4.13
C GLU A 206 -3.72 -1.95 3.05
N PRO A 207 -4.95 -1.53 3.40
CA PRO A 207 -6.02 -1.36 2.43
C PRO A 207 -5.95 0.02 1.74
N SER A 208 -6.26 0.08 0.46
CA SER A 208 -6.73 1.29 -0.21
C SER A 208 -8.20 1.55 0.18
N THR A 209 -9.01 0.48 0.25
CA THR A 209 -10.36 0.46 0.82
C THR A 209 -10.58 -0.86 1.55
N GLY A 210 -11.39 -0.85 2.60
CA GLY A 210 -11.68 -2.04 3.39
C GLY A 210 -10.94 -2.03 4.73
N PHE A 211 -10.51 -3.22 5.18
CA PHE A 211 -9.92 -3.38 6.51
C PHE A 211 -8.41 -3.64 6.44
N SER A 212 -7.72 -3.24 7.50
CA SER A 212 -6.30 -3.49 7.67
C SER A 212 -6.07 -4.75 8.49
N LEU A 213 -4.97 -5.44 8.22
CA LEU A 213 -4.57 -6.64 8.95
C LEU A 213 -3.08 -6.59 9.27
N LEU A 214 -2.76 -6.68 10.55
CA LEU A 214 -1.40 -6.87 11.04
C LEU A 214 -1.38 -8.06 11.99
N LEU A 215 -0.77 -9.15 11.52
CA LEU A 215 -0.69 -10.38 12.30
C LEU A 215 0.67 -11.06 12.13
N TYR A 216 0.89 -12.06 12.97
CA TYR A 216 2.08 -12.89 12.96
C TYR A 216 1.68 -14.35 12.80
N CYS A 217 2.29 -15.06 11.86
CA CYS A 217 2.07 -16.49 11.68
C CYS A 217 3.37 -17.28 11.82
N ALA A 218 3.26 -18.58 12.09
CA ALA A 218 4.42 -19.46 12.07
C ALA A 218 4.81 -19.82 10.62
N VAL A 219 3.82 -19.91 9.73
CA VAL A 219 4.00 -20.26 8.31
C VAL A 219 3.10 -19.39 7.46
N ALA A 220 3.63 -18.87 6.35
CA ALA A 220 2.87 -18.30 5.24
C ALA A 220 3.12 -19.14 3.98
N ARG A 221 2.06 -19.53 3.27
CA ARG A 221 2.14 -20.39 2.07
C ARG A 221 1.17 -19.94 0.99
N VAL A 222 1.61 -19.98 -0.27
CA VAL A 222 0.71 -19.95 -1.42
C VAL A 222 0.12 -21.35 -1.62
N MET A 223 -1.18 -21.49 -1.36
CA MET A 223 -1.89 -22.77 -1.50
C MET A 223 -2.24 -23.07 -2.96
N CYS A 224 -2.75 -22.07 -3.69
CA CYS A 224 -3.09 -22.21 -5.09
C CYS A 224 -3.06 -20.86 -5.81
N VAL A 225 -2.87 -20.94 -7.14
CA VAL A 225 -3.01 -19.84 -8.09
C VAL A 225 -3.90 -20.36 -9.20
N GLU A 226 -5.12 -19.84 -9.30
CA GLU A 226 -6.15 -20.36 -10.20
C GLU A 226 -6.65 -19.25 -11.13
N PRO A 227 -6.99 -19.54 -12.40
CA PRO A 227 -7.66 -18.56 -13.25
C PRO A 227 -8.95 -18.06 -12.60
N TYR A 228 -9.17 -16.76 -12.67
CA TYR A 228 -10.35 -16.09 -12.12
C TYR A 228 -11.06 -15.32 -13.23
N LEU A 229 -12.37 -15.45 -13.30
CA LEU A 229 -13.20 -14.65 -14.18
C LEU A 229 -13.96 -13.68 -13.28
N PRO A 230 -13.60 -12.38 -13.27
CA PRO A 230 -14.36 -11.42 -12.51
C PRO A 230 -15.80 -11.38 -13.03
N GLU A 231 -16.76 -11.37 -12.11
CA GLU A 231 -18.15 -11.12 -12.47
C GLU A 231 -18.21 -9.72 -13.09
N ARG A 232 -18.75 -9.61 -14.31
CA ARG A 232 -18.93 -8.30 -14.94
C ARG A 232 -19.98 -7.53 -14.13
N THR A 233 -19.53 -6.56 -13.34
CA THR A 233 -20.38 -5.49 -12.81
C THR A 233 -20.69 -4.45 -13.88
#